data_AF-D7PMM4-F1
#
_entry.id   AF-D7PMM4-F1
#
_cell.length_a   1.000
_cell.length_b   1.000
_cell.length_c   1.000
_cell.angle_alpha   90.00
_cell.angle_beta   90.00
_cell.angle_gamma   90.00
#
_symmetry.space_group_name_H-M   'P 1'
#
loop_
_entity.id
_entity.type
_entity.pdbx_description
1 polymer ?
#
loop_
_entity_poly.entity_id
_entity_poly.type
_entity_poly.pdbx_seq_one_letter_code
_entity_poly.pdbx_strand_id
1 'polypeptide(L)'
;MAYPLQMGLQDATSLIMEELLHFHDHTLMIVFLISSLVLYIISLMLTTKLTHTSTMDAQEVETVWTILPAIILILIALPSLRILYMMDEINNPSLTVKTMGHQWYWSYEYTDYEDLNFDSYMIPTQELKPGELRLLEVDNRVVLPMEMTIRMLISSEDVLHSWAVPSLGLKTDAIPGRLNQTTLMAMRPGLYYGQCSEICGSNHSFMPIVLELVPLSHFEKWSTSML
;
A
#
# COMPACT_ATOMS: atom_id res chain seq x y z
N MET A 1 -0.38 9.69 -7.00
CA MET A 1 -0.76 8.69 -8.03
C MET A 1 0.48 8.25 -8.78
N ALA A 2 0.40 7.12 -9.50
CA ALA A 2 1.48 6.71 -10.38
C ALA A 2 1.61 7.62 -11.61
N TYR A 3 2.81 7.76 -12.14
CA TYR A 3 3.07 8.56 -13.35
C TYR A 3 3.77 7.73 -14.45
N PRO A 4 3.71 8.15 -15.73
CA PRO A 4 4.33 7.40 -16.82
C PRO A 4 5.82 7.17 -16.59
N LEU A 5 6.31 5.96 -16.89
CA LEU A 5 7.71 5.55 -16.73
C LEU A 5 8.22 5.55 -15.28
N GLN A 6 7.33 5.53 -14.29
CA GLN A 6 7.72 5.37 -12.89
C GLN A 6 8.38 3.99 -12.66
N MET A 7 9.51 4.00 -11.94
CA MET A 7 10.29 2.80 -11.63
C MET A 7 10.13 2.33 -10.17
N GLY A 8 9.90 3.27 -9.26
CA GLY A 8 9.80 3.02 -7.82
C GLY A 8 8.36 3.08 -7.29
N LEU A 9 8.26 3.10 -5.97
CA LEU A 9 7.00 3.35 -5.25
C LEU A 9 6.52 4.79 -5.49
N GLN A 10 5.23 5.06 -5.24
CA GLN A 10 4.69 6.43 -5.24
C GLN A 10 5.25 7.21 -4.07
N ASP A 11 5.36 8.53 -4.24
CA ASP A 11 5.77 9.43 -3.16
C ASP A 11 4.88 9.23 -1.93
N ALA A 12 5.52 9.09 -0.77
CA ALA A 12 4.84 8.83 0.49
C ALA A 12 3.99 10.02 0.94
N THR A 13 2.78 9.74 1.40
CA THR A 13 1.83 10.75 1.89
C THR A 13 1.47 10.56 3.36
N SER A 14 1.92 9.45 3.96
CA SER A 14 1.89 9.14 5.39
C SER A 14 3.30 8.88 5.91
N LEU A 15 3.49 9.03 7.23
CA LEU A 15 4.77 8.75 7.90
C LEU A 15 5.17 7.27 7.76
N ILE A 16 4.20 6.35 7.82
CA ILE A 16 4.44 4.91 7.63
C ILE A 16 4.96 4.62 6.22
N MET A 17 4.41 5.27 5.20
CA MET A 17 4.88 5.05 3.84
C MET A 17 6.31 5.57 3.64
N GLU A 18 6.72 6.64 4.34
CA GLU A 18 8.12 7.10 4.35
C GLU A 18 9.06 6.05 4.95
N GLU A 19 8.69 5.46 6.09
CA GLU A 19 9.46 4.35 6.71
C GLU A 19 9.54 3.13 5.77
N LEU A 20 8.45 2.81 5.06
CA LEU A 20 8.43 1.74 4.07
C LEU A 20 9.35 2.01 2.86
N LEU A 21 9.45 3.25 2.39
CA LEU A 21 10.40 3.63 1.34
C LEU A 21 11.85 3.38 1.79
N HIS A 22 12.21 3.80 3.00
CA HIS A 22 13.55 3.58 3.54
C HIS A 22 13.86 2.10 3.75
N PHE A 23 12.90 1.33 4.25
CA PHE A 23 13.07 -0.11 4.42
C PHE A 23 13.17 -0.85 3.08
N HIS A 24 12.39 -0.43 2.08
CA HIS A 24 12.49 -0.93 0.72
C HIS A 24 13.90 -0.69 0.16
N ASP A 25 14.44 0.53 0.27
CA ASP A 25 15.77 0.85 -0.25
C ASP A 25 16.89 0.06 0.45
N HIS A 26 16.81 -0.11 1.77
CA HIS A 26 17.72 -0.97 2.54
C HIS A 26 17.69 -2.43 2.04
N THR A 27 16.50 -2.98 1.83
CA THR A 27 16.32 -4.35 1.34
C THR A 27 16.79 -4.49 -0.12
N LEU A 28 16.48 -3.50 -0.96
CA LEU A 28 16.84 -3.48 -2.37
C LEU A 28 18.37 -3.41 -2.57
N MET A 29 19.08 -2.65 -1.73
CA MET A 29 20.54 -2.63 -1.70
C MET A 29 21.11 -4.05 -1.48
N ILE A 30 20.55 -4.80 -0.53
CA ILE A 30 20.97 -6.18 -0.24
C ILE A 30 20.67 -7.11 -1.44
N VAL A 31 19.48 -6.98 -2.05
CA VAL A 31 19.11 -7.76 -3.24
C VAL A 31 20.07 -7.49 -4.41
N PHE A 32 20.43 -6.23 -4.66
CA PHE A 32 21.41 -5.88 -5.68
C PHE A 32 22.81 -6.42 -5.37
N LEU A 33 23.24 -6.37 -4.11
CA LEU A 33 24.53 -6.93 -3.69
C LEU A 33 24.58 -8.45 -3.95
N ILE A 34 23.56 -9.20 -3.53
CA ILE A 34 23.53 -10.66 -3.67
C ILE A 34 23.40 -11.05 -5.15
N SER A 35 22.50 -10.42 -5.91
CA SER A 35 22.30 -10.74 -7.32
C SER A 35 23.54 -10.45 -8.16
N SER A 36 24.23 -9.33 -7.92
CA SER A 36 25.48 -9.00 -8.60
C SER A 36 26.62 -9.94 -8.20
N LEU A 37 26.72 -10.35 -6.92
CA LEU A 37 27.70 -11.32 -6.45
C LEU A 37 27.51 -12.69 -7.12
N VAL A 38 26.26 -13.19 -7.17
CA VAL A 38 25.95 -14.47 -7.82
C VAL A 38 26.26 -14.41 -9.32
N LEU A 39 25.86 -13.33 -10.00
CA LEU A 39 26.17 -13.12 -11.41
C LEU A 39 27.69 -13.09 -11.65
N TYR A 40 28.43 -12.41 -10.79
CA TYR A 40 29.88 -12.35 -10.85
C TYR A 40 30.51 -13.75 -10.67
N ILE A 41 30.10 -14.52 -9.66
CA ILE A 41 30.60 -15.89 -9.43
C ILE A 41 30.31 -16.79 -10.64
N ILE A 42 29.11 -16.71 -11.23
CA ILE A 42 28.79 -17.48 -12.45
C ILE A 42 29.76 -17.10 -13.58
N SER A 43 29.97 -15.81 -13.81
CA SER A 43 30.90 -15.36 -14.85
C SER A 43 32.35 -15.82 -14.58
N LEU A 44 32.79 -15.80 -13.33
CA LEU A 44 34.13 -16.22 -12.90
C LEU A 44 34.33 -17.73 -13.14
N MET A 45 33.36 -18.54 -12.74
CA MET A 45 33.44 -20.00 -12.87
C MET A 45 33.45 -20.48 -14.33
N LEU A 46 32.83 -19.72 -15.24
CA LEU A 46 32.70 -20.10 -16.65
C LEU A 46 33.83 -19.59 -17.56
N THR A 47 34.64 -18.64 -17.11
CA THR A 47 35.59 -17.92 -17.98
C THR A 47 37.03 -18.44 -17.90
N THR A 48 37.34 -19.30 -16.94
CA THR A 48 38.69 -19.87 -16.79
C THR A 48 38.88 -21.12 -17.64
N LYS A 49 40.11 -21.31 -18.18
CA LYS A 49 40.53 -22.56 -18.81
C LYS A 49 41.14 -23.57 -17.82
N LEU A 50 41.45 -23.11 -16.60
CA LEU A 50 42.03 -23.95 -15.56
C LEU A 50 40.99 -24.94 -15.05
N THR A 51 41.41 -26.18 -14.80
CA THR A 51 40.52 -27.25 -14.35
C THR A 51 40.98 -27.81 -13.01
N HIS A 52 40.00 -28.13 -12.16
CA HIS A 52 40.19 -28.93 -10.96
C HIS A 52 38.99 -29.87 -10.84
N THR A 53 39.22 -31.17 -11.00
CA THR A 53 38.17 -32.20 -10.99
C THR A 53 38.37 -33.24 -9.88
N SER A 54 39.46 -33.12 -9.11
CA SER A 54 39.67 -33.88 -7.87
C SER A 54 38.68 -33.45 -6.79
N THR A 55 38.48 -34.32 -5.81
CA THR A 55 37.62 -34.05 -4.65
C THR A 55 38.06 -32.80 -3.90
N MET A 56 37.12 -31.90 -3.63
CA MET A 56 37.29 -30.71 -2.80
C MET A 56 36.56 -30.93 -1.48
N ASP A 57 37.19 -30.55 -0.37
CA ASP A 57 36.51 -30.50 0.93
C ASP A 57 35.55 -29.31 0.99
N ALA A 58 34.37 -29.50 1.60
CA ALA A 58 33.28 -28.53 1.57
C ALA A 58 33.00 -27.84 2.92
N GLN A 59 33.53 -28.36 4.03
CA GLN A 59 33.10 -27.96 5.37
C GLN A 59 33.34 -26.46 5.66
N GLU A 60 34.49 -25.95 5.25
CA GLU A 60 34.87 -24.55 5.45
C GLU A 60 33.98 -23.60 4.66
N VAL A 61 33.67 -23.92 3.40
CA VAL A 61 32.82 -23.06 2.55
C VAL A 61 31.34 -23.13 2.96
N GLU A 62 30.88 -24.31 3.41
CA GLU A 62 29.54 -24.51 3.95
C GLU A 62 29.28 -23.62 5.16
N THR A 63 30.26 -23.56 6.07
CA THR A 63 30.15 -22.71 7.26
C THR A 63 29.97 -21.23 6.89
N VAL A 64 30.71 -20.75 5.88
CA VAL A 64 30.64 -19.35 5.42
C VAL A 64 29.30 -19.04 4.75
N TRP A 65 28.85 -19.85 3.78
CA TRP A 65 27.58 -19.57 3.07
C TRP A 65 26.34 -19.83 3.90
N THR A 66 26.45 -20.43 5.09
CA THR A 66 25.33 -20.60 6.01
C THR A 66 25.26 -19.44 7.01
N ILE A 67 26.39 -19.06 7.62
CA ILE A 67 26.43 -17.98 8.62
C ILE A 67 26.17 -16.62 7.96
N LEU A 68 26.75 -16.35 6.79
CA LEU A 68 26.65 -15.04 6.16
C LEU A 68 25.19 -14.68 5.77
N PRO A 69 24.40 -15.56 5.10
CA PRO A 69 22.99 -15.28 4.85
C PRO A 69 22.16 -15.17 6.13
N ALA A 70 22.47 -15.92 7.19
CA ALA A 70 21.77 -15.80 8.46
C ALA A 70 21.92 -14.38 9.05
N ILE A 71 23.12 -13.81 9.01
CA ILE A 71 23.37 -12.41 9.43
C ILE A 71 22.58 -11.43 8.55
N ILE A 72 22.59 -11.62 7.23
CA ILE A 72 21.84 -10.77 6.29
C ILE A 72 20.33 -10.78 6.61
N LEU A 73 19.75 -11.95 6.89
CA LEU A 73 18.34 -12.07 7.26
C LEU A 73 18.02 -11.30 8.55
N ILE A 74 18.90 -11.32 9.55
CA ILE A 74 18.73 -10.54 10.78
C ILE A 74 18.74 -9.03 10.47
N LEU A 75 19.65 -8.57 9.60
CA LEU A 75 19.73 -7.16 9.20
C LEU A 75 18.50 -6.66 8.43
N ILE A 76 17.76 -7.55 7.76
CA ILE A 76 16.48 -7.23 7.12
C ILE A 76 15.34 -7.31 8.15
N ALA A 77 15.33 -8.35 8.99
CA ALA A 77 14.24 -8.61 9.93
C ALA A 77 14.08 -7.53 11.00
N LEU A 78 15.18 -6.98 11.53
CA LEU A 78 15.13 -5.96 12.60
C LEU A 78 14.35 -4.68 12.19
N PRO A 79 14.69 -3.98 11.09
CA PRO A 79 13.91 -2.82 10.66
C PRO A 79 12.49 -3.21 10.20
N SER A 80 12.32 -4.39 9.58
CA SER A 80 11.01 -4.88 9.16
C SER A 80 10.04 -5.03 10.33
N LEU A 81 10.46 -5.73 11.38
CA LEU A 81 9.64 -5.95 12.57
C LEU A 81 9.36 -4.64 13.31
N ARG A 82 10.33 -3.71 13.36
CA ARG A 82 10.11 -2.39 13.94
C ARG A 82 8.95 -1.66 13.26
N ILE A 83 8.95 -1.60 11.92
CA ILE A 83 7.88 -0.94 11.15
C ILE A 83 6.54 -1.66 11.35
N LEU A 84 6.55 -3.00 11.36
CA LEU A 84 5.35 -3.80 11.60
C LEU A 84 4.67 -3.40 12.93
N TYR A 85 5.42 -3.30 14.03
CA TYR A 85 4.86 -2.88 15.31
C TYR A 85 4.47 -1.40 15.35
N MET A 86 5.17 -0.52 14.63
CA MET A 86 4.78 0.90 14.51
C MET A 86 3.44 1.05 13.77
N MET A 87 3.14 0.19 12.79
CA MET A 87 1.87 0.21 12.07
C MET A 87 0.68 -0.27 12.91
N ASP A 88 0.93 -1.20 13.83
CA ASP A 88 -0.10 -1.79 14.71
C ASP A 88 -0.28 -1.00 16.02
N GLU A 89 0.53 0.04 16.25
CA GLU A 89 0.47 0.82 17.47
C GLU A 89 -0.91 1.48 17.63
N ILE A 90 -1.49 1.34 18.83
CA ILE A 90 -2.84 1.82 19.12
C ILE A 90 -2.80 3.34 19.25
N ASN A 91 -3.17 4.00 18.17
CA ASN A 91 -3.42 5.43 18.17
C ASN A 91 -4.87 5.69 18.59
N ASN A 92 -5.13 6.79 19.30
CA ASN A 92 -6.50 7.25 19.59
C ASN A 92 -7.01 8.05 18.36
N PRO A 93 -7.83 7.46 17.48
CA PRO A 93 -8.27 8.15 16.27
C PRO A 93 -9.30 9.23 16.61
N SER A 94 -9.27 10.33 15.87
CA SER A 94 -10.21 11.44 16.03
C SER A 94 -11.49 11.29 15.21
N LEU A 95 -11.46 10.39 14.22
CA LEU A 95 -12.57 10.10 13.31
C LEU A 95 -12.54 8.61 12.92
N THR A 96 -13.71 7.98 12.86
CA THR A 96 -13.90 6.64 12.31
C THR A 96 -14.71 6.73 11.02
N VAL A 97 -14.20 6.09 9.96
CA VAL A 97 -14.89 5.97 8.68
C VAL A 97 -14.96 4.51 8.32
N LYS A 98 -16.15 4.05 7.94
CA LYS A 98 -16.35 2.69 7.44
C LYS A 98 -16.38 2.71 5.93
N THR A 99 -15.84 1.68 5.30
CA THR A 99 -16.00 1.42 3.88
C THR A 99 -16.44 0.00 3.64
N MET A 100 -17.43 -0.16 2.77
CA MET A 100 -17.96 -1.45 2.35
C MET A 100 -17.68 -1.64 0.86
N GLY A 101 -17.02 -2.74 0.52
CA GLY A 101 -16.79 -3.16 -0.86
C GLY A 101 -17.99 -3.90 -1.45
N HIS A 102 -18.37 -3.53 -2.67
CA HIS A 102 -19.47 -4.10 -3.45
C HIS A 102 -19.03 -4.39 -4.88
N GLN A 103 -19.73 -5.26 -5.60
CA GLN A 103 -19.61 -5.46 -7.04
C GLN A 103 -20.36 -4.36 -7.79
N TRP A 104 -19.72 -3.33 -8.37
CA TRP A 104 -18.29 -2.99 -8.40
C TRP A 104 -18.11 -1.51 -8.09
N TYR A 105 -18.22 -1.19 -6.80
CA TYR A 105 -18.09 0.16 -6.25
C TYR A 105 -17.76 0.09 -4.76
N TRP A 106 -17.46 1.24 -4.16
CA TRP A 106 -17.26 1.36 -2.72
C TRP A 106 -18.34 2.25 -2.13
N SER A 107 -18.85 1.89 -0.96
CA SER A 107 -19.66 2.80 -0.14
C SER A 107 -18.87 3.23 1.09
N TYR A 108 -19.17 4.41 1.59
CA TYR A 108 -18.50 5.01 2.75
C TYR A 108 -19.52 5.52 3.74
N GLU A 109 -19.26 5.30 5.03
CA GLU A 109 -20.12 5.72 6.12
C GLU A 109 -19.33 6.51 7.18
N TYR A 110 -19.87 7.65 7.59
CA TYR A 110 -19.30 8.57 8.58
C TYR A 110 -20.26 8.72 9.75
N THR A 111 -20.34 7.72 10.63
CA THR A 111 -21.43 7.58 11.62
C THR A 111 -21.07 8.08 13.03
N ASP A 112 -19.93 8.75 13.20
CA ASP A 112 -19.51 9.26 14.52
C ASP A 112 -20.43 10.38 15.06
N TYR A 113 -21.07 11.15 14.17
CA TYR A 113 -21.93 12.29 14.55
C TYR A 113 -23.34 12.23 13.93
N GLU A 114 -23.43 11.87 12.65
CA GLU A 114 -24.68 11.83 11.87
C GLU A 114 -24.63 10.63 10.91
N ASP A 115 -25.77 10.16 10.40
CA ASP A 115 -25.83 9.00 9.49
C ASP A 115 -25.46 9.36 8.04
N LEU A 116 -24.27 9.94 7.83
CA LEU A 116 -23.75 10.26 6.50
C LEU A 116 -23.22 9.01 5.80
N ASN A 117 -23.80 8.68 4.63
CA ASN A 117 -23.33 7.60 3.76
C ASN A 117 -23.48 7.96 2.28
N PHE A 118 -22.62 7.41 1.43
CA PHE A 118 -22.70 7.57 -0.02
C PHE A 118 -21.92 6.47 -0.76
N ASP A 119 -22.30 6.29 -2.03
CA ASP A 119 -21.62 5.39 -2.96
C ASP A 119 -20.60 6.13 -3.81
N SER A 120 -19.52 5.44 -4.18
CA SER A 120 -18.40 5.94 -4.97
C SER A 120 -18.16 5.02 -6.15
N TYR A 121 -18.57 5.47 -7.34
CA TYR A 121 -18.44 4.78 -8.61
C TYR A 121 -17.36 5.41 -9.48
N MET A 122 -16.71 4.59 -10.30
CA MET A 122 -15.79 5.07 -11.32
C MET A 122 -16.53 5.92 -12.37
N ILE A 123 -15.99 7.10 -12.69
CA ILE A 123 -16.53 7.90 -13.81
C ILE A 123 -16.25 7.17 -15.14
N PRO A 124 -17.28 6.91 -15.98
CA PRO A 124 -17.09 6.32 -17.29
C PRO A 124 -16.14 7.15 -18.15
N THR A 125 -15.28 6.49 -18.95
CA THR A 125 -14.25 7.20 -19.73
C THR A 125 -14.84 8.24 -20.71
N GLN A 126 -16.07 8.04 -21.17
CA GLN A 126 -16.77 8.97 -22.06
C GLN A 126 -17.27 10.25 -21.35
N GLU A 127 -17.38 10.22 -20.02
CA GLU A 127 -17.90 11.31 -19.19
C GLU A 127 -16.80 12.12 -18.50
N LEU A 128 -15.53 11.70 -18.66
CA LEU A 128 -14.38 12.39 -18.08
C LEU A 128 -14.23 13.81 -18.63
N LYS A 129 -13.95 14.75 -17.73
CA LYS A 129 -13.61 16.13 -18.08
C LYS A 129 -12.14 16.21 -18.53
N PRO A 130 -11.77 17.24 -19.32
CA PRO A 130 -10.37 17.44 -19.71
C PRO A 130 -9.44 17.51 -18.49
N GLY A 131 -8.44 16.63 -18.45
CA GLY A 131 -7.45 16.53 -17.37
C GLY A 131 -7.76 15.46 -16.31
N GLU A 132 -8.95 14.87 -16.32
CA GLU A 132 -9.32 13.78 -15.43
C GLU A 132 -8.66 12.44 -15.83
N LEU A 133 -8.49 11.58 -14.83
CA LEU A 133 -7.72 10.35 -14.95
C LEU A 133 -8.61 9.16 -15.31
N ARG A 134 -8.34 8.57 -16.47
CA ARG A 134 -9.01 7.36 -16.92
C ARG A 134 -8.85 6.22 -15.91
N LEU A 135 -9.97 5.62 -15.51
CA LEU A 135 -10.09 4.50 -14.56
C LEU A 135 -9.77 4.81 -13.09
N LEU A 136 -9.48 6.06 -12.75
CA LEU A 136 -9.09 6.44 -11.39
C LEU A 136 -10.06 7.45 -10.75
N GLU A 137 -10.68 8.32 -11.55
CA GLU A 137 -11.68 9.24 -11.00
C GLU A 137 -12.96 8.52 -10.60
N VAL A 138 -13.56 9.04 -9.53
CA VAL A 138 -14.86 8.63 -9.00
C VAL A 138 -15.81 9.82 -8.96
N ASP A 139 -17.11 9.54 -8.98
CA ASP A 139 -18.17 10.54 -8.85
C ASP A 139 -18.16 11.21 -7.46
N ASN A 140 -18.05 10.43 -6.39
CA ASN A 140 -17.99 10.88 -5.00
C ASN A 140 -16.67 10.46 -4.37
N ARG A 141 -15.86 11.46 -4.01
CA ARG A 141 -14.57 11.24 -3.33
C ARG A 141 -14.76 11.06 -1.84
N VAL A 142 -13.83 10.37 -1.21
CA VAL A 142 -13.76 10.19 0.24
C VAL A 142 -13.04 11.40 0.83
N VAL A 143 -13.81 12.40 1.28
CA VAL A 143 -13.25 13.62 1.86
C VAL A 143 -12.87 13.39 3.31
N LEU A 144 -11.61 13.65 3.67
CA LEU A 144 -11.05 13.38 4.99
C LEU A 144 -10.22 14.58 5.50
N PRO A 145 -10.16 14.82 6.82
CA PRO A 145 -9.30 15.85 7.37
C PRO A 145 -7.82 15.43 7.29
N MET A 146 -6.96 16.29 6.76
CA MET A 146 -5.50 16.12 6.81
C MET A 146 -4.96 16.29 8.24
N GLU A 147 -3.76 15.76 8.51
CA GLU A 147 -3.03 15.86 9.79
C GLU A 147 -3.77 15.26 11.00
N MET A 148 -4.81 14.46 10.77
CA MET A 148 -5.57 13.77 11.80
C MET A 148 -5.43 12.25 11.66
N THR A 149 -5.38 11.55 12.79
CA THR A 149 -5.44 10.10 12.82
C THR A 149 -6.87 9.64 12.63
N ILE A 150 -7.12 8.90 11.54
CA ILE A 150 -8.42 8.38 11.14
C ILE A 150 -8.39 6.87 11.24
N ARG A 151 -9.43 6.27 11.83
CA ARG A 151 -9.65 4.83 11.82
C ARG A 151 -10.50 4.47 10.61
N MET A 152 -9.95 3.65 9.72
CA MET A 152 -10.70 3.05 8.63
C MET A 152 -11.17 1.66 9.06
N LEU A 153 -12.47 1.41 8.96
CA LEU A 153 -13.09 0.09 9.15
C LEU A 153 -13.51 -0.46 7.80
N ILE A 154 -12.98 -1.62 7.41
CA ILE A 154 -13.06 -2.14 6.05
C ILE A 154 -13.73 -3.51 6.09
N SER A 155 -14.80 -3.66 5.31
CA SER A 155 -15.56 -4.90 5.16
C SER A 155 -16.18 -4.96 3.76
N SER A 156 -16.90 -6.04 3.43
CA SER A 156 -17.68 -6.17 2.20
C SER A 156 -19.08 -6.68 2.49
N GLU A 157 -20.03 -6.40 1.59
CA GLU A 157 -21.39 -6.95 1.60
C GLU A 157 -21.59 -8.15 0.65
N ASP A 158 -20.61 -8.47 -0.20
CA ASP A 158 -20.74 -9.55 -1.20
C ASP A 158 -19.55 -10.52 -1.24
N VAL A 159 -18.48 -10.20 -1.97
CA VAL A 159 -17.31 -11.04 -2.22
C VAL A 159 -16.07 -10.42 -1.59
N LEU A 160 -14.92 -11.06 -1.75
CA LEU A 160 -13.67 -10.44 -1.32
C LEU A 160 -13.34 -9.22 -2.18
N HIS A 161 -12.98 -8.12 -1.52
CA HIS A 161 -12.33 -6.96 -2.14
C HIS A 161 -11.09 -6.60 -1.30
N SER A 162 -10.34 -5.60 -1.73
CA SER A 162 -9.23 -5.08 -0.92
C SER A 162 -9.09 -3.59 -1.15
N TRP A 163 -9.25 -2.83 -0.07
CA TRP A 163 -9.20 -1.38 -0.08
C TRP A 163 -7.75 -0.94 0.06
N ALA A 164 -7.22 -0.29 -0.98
CA ALA A 164 -5.80 0.04 -1.05
C ALA A 164 -5.54 1.45 -1.58
N VAL A 165 -4.69 2.19 -0.88
CA VAL A 165 -4.21 3.53 -1.27
C VAL A 165 -2.68 3.55 -1.16
N PRO A 166 -1.94 3.25 -2.24
CA PRO A 166 -0.51 2.97 -2.18
C PRO A 166 0.35 4.10 -1.62
N SER A 167 0.06 5.36 -1.95
CA SER A 167 0.82 6.51 -1.46
C SER A 167 0.76 6.67 0.07
N LEU A 168 -0.30 6.14 0.72
CA LEU A 168 -0.43 6.14 2.18
C LEU A 168 0.12 4.86 2.82
N GLY A 169 0.60 3.89 2.03
CA GLY A 169 1.05 2.58 2.54
C GLY A 169 -0.09 1.71 3.04
N LEU A 170 -1.32 1.91 2.56
CA LEU A 170 -2.52 1.22 3.03
C LEU A 170 -2.97 0.15 2.04
N LYS A 171 -3.19 -1.05 2.55
CA LYS A 171 -3.91 -2.14 1.88
C LYS A 171 -4.57 -3.00 2.96
N THR A 172 -5.87 -3.20 2.88
CA THR A 172 -6.60 -4.05 3.82
C THR A 172 -7.77 -4.71 3.12
N ASP A 173 -7.87 -6.03 3.29
CA ASP A 173 -8.91 -6.81 2.65
C ASP A 173 -10.28 -6.52 3.26
N ALA A 174 -11.26 -6.36 2.39
CA ALA A 174 -12.67 -6.24 2.70
C ALA A 174 -13.29 -7.64 2.60
N ILE A 175 -13.55 -8.24 3.76
CA ILE A 175 -13.99 -9.63 3.87
C ILE A 175 -15.44 -9.65 4.37
N PRO A 176 -16.38 -10.29 3.65
CA PRO A 176 -17.77 -10.37 4.10
C PRO A 176 -17.88 -10.98 5.50
N GLY A 177 -18.60 -10.29 6.39
CA GLY A 177 -18.78 -10.70 7.78
C GLY A 177 -17.58 -10.44 8.71
N ARG A 178 -16.55 -9.73 8.26
CA ARG A 178 -15.39 -9.33 9.08
C ARG A 178 -15.09 -7.84 8.93
N LEU A 179 -15.00 -7.16 10.05
CA LEU A 179 -14.61 -5.75 10.12
C LEU A 179 -13.11 -5.64 10.41
N ASN A 180 -12.32 -5.41 9.37
CA ASN A 180 -10.90 -5.13 9.52
C ASN A 180 -10.68 -3.65 9.86
N GLN A 181 -9.60 -3.35 10.57
CA GLN A 181 -9.24 -1.99 10.95
C GLN A 181 -7.87 -1.65 10.37
N THR A 182 -7.73 -0.41 9.88
CA THR A 182 -6.43 0.18 9.59
C THR A 182 -6.42 1.66 9.99
N THR A 183 -5.23 2.21 10.23
CA THR A 183 -5.05 3.61 10.64
C THR A 183 -4.58 4.42 9.44
N LEU A 184 -5.28 5.52 9.17
CA LEU A 184 -4.97 6.45 8.10
C LEU A 184 -4.52 7.79 8.70
N MET A 185 -3.40 8.31 8.22
CA MET A 185 -2.95 9.67 8.54
C MET A 185 -2.22 10.23 7.33
N ALA A 186 -2.74 11.32 6.77
CA ALA A 186 -2.09 12.03 5.67
C ALA A 186 -1.47 13.33 6.18
N MET A 187 -0.21 13.58 5.85
CA MET A 187 0.52 14.77 6.31
C MET A 187 0.33 16.00 5.42
N ARG A 188 -0.30 15.83 4.26
CA ARG A 188 -0.45 16.88 3.24
C ARG A 188 -1.86 16.84 2.64
N PRO A 189 -2.40 17.99 2.20
CA PRO A 189 -3.65 18.02 1.46
C PRO A 189 -3.45 17.50 0.03
N GLY A 190 -4.54 17.06 -0.60
CA GLY A 190 -4.55 16.67 -2.01
C GLY A 190 -5.42 15.46 -2.33
N LEU A 191 -5.28 14.98 -3.56
CA LEU A 191 -5.99 13.79 -4.06
C LEU A 191 -5.06 12.58 -4.06
N TYR A 192 -5.49 11.51 -3.38
CA TYR A 192 -4.77 10.25 -3.32
C TYR A 192 -5.61 9.12 -3.87
N TYR A 193 -5.02 8.39 -4.82
CA TYR A 193 -5.74 7.41 -5.62
C TYR A 193 -5.34 5.99 -5.24
N GLY A 194 -6.31 5.10 -5.34
CA GLY A 194 -6.24 3.69 -5.03
C GLY A 194 -7.09 2.87 -5.99
N GLN A 195 -6.93 1.55 -5.93
CA GLN A 195 -7.75 0.60 -6.69
C GLN A 195 -8.02 -0.65 -5.85
N CYS A 196 -9.13 -1.34 -6.15
CA CYS A 196 -9.38 -2.64 -5.57
C CYS A 196 -8.21 -3.60 -5.84
N SER A 197 -7.73 -4.26 -4.78
CA SER A 197 -6.50 -5.06 -4.80
C SER A 197 -6.74 -6.55 -4.52
N GLU A 198 -7.97 -7.04 -4.73
CA GLU A 198 -8.39 -8.44 -4.63
C GLU A 198 -9.43 -8.76 -5.71
N ILE A 199 -9.35 -9.94 -6.33
CA ILE A 199 -10.17 -10.27 -7.50
C ILE A 199 -11.65 -10.40 -7.13
N CYS A 200 -12.50 -9.50 -7.66
CA CYS A 200 -13.91 -9.42 -7.28
C CYS A 200 -14.90 -9.57 -8.46
N GLY A 201 -14.45 -10.07 -9.61
CA GLY A 201 -15.30 -10.38 -10.77
C GLY A 201 -15.10 -9.44 -11.96
N SER A 202 -16.13 -9.31 -12.81
CA SER A 202 -16.03 -8.72 -14.16
C SER A 202 -15.45 -7.32 -14.20
N ASN A 203 -15.83 -6.44 -13.26
CA ASN A 203 -15.36 -5.06 -13.21
C ASN A 203 -14.36 -4.80 -12.08
N HIS A 204 -13.59 -5.83 -11.68
CA HIS A 204 -12.54 -5.71 -10.68
C HIS A 204 -11.59 -4.52 -10.93
N SER A 205 -11.23 -4.28 -12.19
CA SER A 205 -10.35 -3.17 -12.60
C SER A 205 -11.00 -1.78 -12.58
N PHE A 206 -12.31 -1.68 -12.28
CA PHE A 206 -13.14 -0.48 -12.51
C PHE A 206 -13.85 0.02 -11.25
N MET A 207 -13.28 -0.23 -10.08
CA MET A 207 -13.76 0.27 -8.79
C MET A 207 -12.62 0.96 -8.00
N PRO A 208 -12.17 2.14 -8.48
CA PRO A 208 -11.08 2.88 -7.87
C PRO A 208 -11.50 3.52 -6.55
N ILE A 209 -10.51 4.06 -5.84
CA ILE A 209 -10.66 4.78 -4.58
C ILE A 209 -10.01 6.14 -4.77
N VAL A 210 -10.69 7.21 -4.37
CA VAL A 210 -10.12 8.56 -4.35
C VAL A 210 -10.35 9.19 -2.99
N LEU A 211 -9.26 9.48 -2.29
CA LEU A 211 -9.27 10.26 -1.08
C LEU A 211 -9.01 11.74 -1.40
N GLU A 212 -9.77 12.63 -0.79
CA GLU A 212 -9.57 14.07 -0.87
C GLU A 212 -9.25 14.61 0.54
N LEU A 213 -8.00 14.98 0.75
CA LEU A 213 -7.48 15.40 2.05
C LEU A 213 -7.51 16.91 2.12
N VAL A 214 -8.28 17.44 3.07
CA VAL A 214 -8.57 18.88 3.23
C VAL A 214 -8.39 19.31 4.69
N PRO A 215 -8.23 20.61 4.98
CA PRO A 215 -8.28 21.10 6.35
C PRO A 215 -9.61 20.78 7.05
N LEU A 216 -9.58 20.57 8.36
CA LEU A 216 -10.75 20.19 9.18
C LEU A 216 -11.99 21.06 8.92
N SER A 217 -11.81 22.39 8.80
CA SER A 217 -12.92 23.32 8.57
C SER A 217 -13.63 23.12 7.22
N HIS A 218 -12.93 22.61 6.20
CA HIS A 218 -13.53 22.23 4.92
C HIS A 218 -14.22 20.87 5.01
N PHE A 219 -13.62 19.92 5.71
CA PHE A 219 -14.21 18.61 5.98
C PHE A 219 -15.56 18.74 6.72
N GLU A 220 -15.62 19.53 7.79
CA GLU A 220 -16.85 19.74 8.56
C GLU A 220 -17.97 20.34 7.69
N LYS A 221 -17.65 21.37 6.89
CA LYS A 221 -18.61 21.98 5.96
C LYS A 221 -19.10 20.98 4.91
N TRP A 222 -18.18 20.23 4.31
CA TRP A 222 -18.52 19.18 3.35
C TRP A 222 -19.45 18.14 3.98
N SER A 223 -19.10 17.65 5.17
CA SER A 223 -19.90 16.66 5.90
C SER A 223 -21.31 17.18 6.16
N THR A 224 -21.47 18.43 6.60
CA THR A 224 -22.81 19.04 6.79
C THR A 224 -23.59 19.24 5.50
N SER A 225 -22.92 19.37 4.34
CA SER A 225 -23.59 19.57 3.05
C SER A 225 -24.03 18.28 2.37
N MET A 226 -23.53 17.13 2.84
CA MET A 226 -23.84 15.81 2.30
C MET A 226 -24.97 15.10 3.07
N LEU A 227 -25.42 15.66 4.19
CA LEU A 227 -26.63 15.26 4.92
C LEU A 227 -27.88 15.76 4.18
#